data_AF-A0A972RSD7-F1
#
_entry.id   AF-A0A972RSD7-F1
#
_cell.length_a   1.000
_cell.length_b   1.000
_cell.length_c   1.000
_cell.angle_alpha   90.00
_cell.angle_beta   90.00
_cell.angle_gamma   90.00
#
_symmetry.space_group_name_H-M   'P 1'
#
loop_
_entity.id
_entity.type
_entity.pdbx_description
1 polymer ?
#
loop_
_entity_poly.entity_id
_entity_poly.type
_entity_poly.pdbx_seq_one_letter_code
_entity_poly.pdbx_strand_id
1 'polypeptide(L)'
;MRRTLWFFALGLMLVAALTACSGTQEATPASSQATEAASEAPVTIEVYYPVAVDAPISNILKGYIADFEKEHPNIKVKPVFAGGYGDVKTT
;
A
#
# COMPACT_ATOMS: atom_id res chain seq x y z
N MET A 1 8.58 -38.90 -38.59
CA MET A 1 8.55 -38.39 -37.20
C MET A 1 9.56 -39.11 -36.29
N ARG A 2 10.85 -39.14 -36.65
CA ARG A 2 11.91 -39.75 -35.80
C ARG A 2 13.24 -38.97 -35.78
N ARG A 3 13.36 -37.86 -36.53
CA ARG A 3 14.58 -37.04 -36.62
C ARG A 3 14.50 -35.73 -35.83
N THR A 4 13.31 -35.22 -35.51
CA THR A 4 13.11 -34.05 -34.63
C THR A 4 13.25 -34.38 -33.14
N LEU A 5 13.20 -35.67 -32.78
CA LEU A 5 13.38 -36.14 -31.40
C LEU A 5 14.85 -36.17 -30.96
N TRP A 6 15.80 -36.14 -31.90
CA TRP A 6 17.24 -36.13 -31.61
C TRP A 6 17.78 -34.71 -31.35
N PHE A 7 17.20 -33.70 -31.99
CA PHE A 7 17.63 -32.30 -31.81
C PHE A 7 17.17 -31.69 -30.49
N PHE A 8 16.03 -32.13 -29.94
CA PHE A 8 15.56 -31.67 -28.63
C PHE A 8 16.30 -32.34 -27.45
N ALA A 9 16.82 -33.56 -27.63
CA ALA A 9 17.56 -34.26 -26.59
C ALA A 9 19.02 -33.78 -26.44
N LEU A 10 19.57 -33.08 -27.44
CA LEU A 10 20.93 -32.53 -27.38
C LEU A 10 20.97 -31.04 -26.97
N GLY A 11 19.84 -30.33 -27.04
CA GLY A 11 19.72 -28.93 -26.61
C GLY A 11 19.50 -28.72 -25.11
N LEU A 12 19.21 -29.78 -24.35
CA LEU A 12 18.95 -29.72 -22.90
C LEU A 12 20.23 -29.79 -22.03
N MET A 13 21.42 -29.84 -22.63
CA MET A 13 22.68 -30.08 -21.91
C MET A 13 23.73 -28.98 -22.11
N LEU A 14 23.32 -27.71 -22.22
CA LEU A 14 24.28 -26.58 -22.31
C LEU A 14 23.84 -25.26 -21.67
N VAL A 15 22.87 -25.25 -20.76
CA VAL A 15 22.48 -24.04 -19.99
C VAL A 15 22.57 -24.31 -18.47
N ALA A 16 23.60 -25.05 -18.06
CA ALA A 16 23.83 -25.43 -16.66
C ALA A 16 25.16 -24.88 -16.10
N ALA A 17 25.74 -23.82 -16.69
CA ALA A 17 27.12 -23.43 -16.36
C ALA A 17 27.40 -21.92 -16.14
N LEU A 18 26.40 -21.04 -16.00
CA LEU A 18 26.69 -19.59 -15.86
C LEU A 18 26.03 -18.83 -14.70
N THR A 19 25.47 -19.49 -13.69
CA THR A 19 24.94 -18.76 -12.52
C THR A 19 25.58 -19.20 -11.20
N ALA A 20 26.91 -19.29 -11.24
CA ALA A 20 27.77 -19.34 -10.05
C ALA A 20 28.21 -17.91 -9.69
N CYS A 21 27.31 -17.12 -9.11
CA CYS A 21 27.69 -16.00 -8.24
C CYS A 21 27.37 -16.41 -6.80
N SER A 22 28.43 -16.69 -6.06
CA SER A 22 28.42 -16.93 -4.62
C SER A 22 28.00 -15.66 -3.89
N GLY A 23 26.72 -15.57 -3.54
CA GLY A 23 26.20 -14.72 -2.49
C GLY A 23 25.55 -15.60 -1.44
N THR A 24 26.23 -15.83 -0.33
CA THR A 24 25.61 -16.36 0.89
C THR A 24 24.57 -15.34 1.35
N GLN A 25 23.29 -15.67 1.29
CA GLN A 25 22.29 -15.11 2.20
C GLN A 25 21.20 -16.13 2.50
N GLU A 26 20.88 -16.18 3.78
CA GLU A 26 20.13 -17.22 4.47
C GLU A 26 18.73 -17.49 3.92
N ALA A 27 18.31 -18.74 4.09
CA ALA A 27 16.93 -19.15 3.99
C ALA A 27 16.06 -18.25 4.89
N THR A 28 15.31 -17.35 4.26
CA THR A 28 14.10 -16.80 4.84
C THR A 28 12.97 -17.34 3.98
N PRO A 29 12.01 -18.10 4.52
CA PRO A 29 10.87 -18.55 3.73
C PRO A 29 10.22 -17.32 3.13
N ALA A 30 10.07 -17.33 1.80
CA ALA A 30 9.15 -16.46 1.11
C ALA A 30 7.77 -16.76 1.68
N SER A 31 7.42 -16.04 2.75
CA SER A 31 6.06 -15.89 3.21
C SER A 31 5.32 -15.29 2.03
N SER A 32 4.60 -16.16 1.33
CA SER A 32 3.38 -15.75 0.67
C SER A 32 2.53 -15.11 1.76
N GLN A 33 2.74 -13.81 1.97
CA GLN A 33 1.72 -12.98 2.58
C GLN A 33 0.63 -12.93 1.52
N ALA A 34 -0.21 -13.96 1.54
CA ALA A 34 -1.63 -13.70 1.44
C ALA A 34 -1.84 -12.53 2.41
N THR A 35 -2.05 -11.34 1.85
CA THR A 35 -2.70 -10.27 2.58
C THR A 35 -4.04 -10.88 2.99
N GLU A 36 -4.06 -11.54 4.15
CA GLU A 36 -5.26 -11.60 4.95
C GLU A 36 -5.71 -10.15 5.00
N ALA A 37 -6.81 -9.87 4.33
CA ALA A 37 -7.61 -8.71 4.64
C ALA A 37 -8.02 -8.92 6.10
N ALA A 38 -7.12 -8.58 7.02
CA ALA A 38 -7.44 -8.33 8.39
C ALA A 38 -8.61 -7.37 8.29
N SER A 39 -9.78 -7.84 8.70
CA SER A 39 -10.97 -7.02 8.83
C SER A 39 -10.64 -5.99 9.89
N GLU A 40 -9.94 -4.92 9.50
CA GLU A 40 -9.59 -3.81 10.35
C GLU A 40 -10.89 -3.24 10.88
N ALA A 41 -11.00 -3.19 12.21
CA ALA A 41 -12.12 -2.56 12.87
C ALA A 41 -12.27 -1.13 12.34
N PRO A 42 -13.50 -0.65 12.12
CA PRO A 42 -13.72 0.67 11.55
C PRO A 42 -13.03 1.74 12.39
N VAL A 43 -12.16 2.52 11.77
CA VAL A 43 -11.37 3.58 12.44
C VAL A 43 -12.02 4.92 12.16
N THR A 44 -12.14 5.78 13.18
CA THR A 44 -12.57 7.17 13.01
C THR A 44 -11.44 8.13 13.39
N ILE A 45 -11.11 9.05 12.50
CA ILE A 45 -10.11 10.10 12.67
C ILE A 45 -10.84 11.44 12.76
N GLU A 46 -10.63 12.18 13.83
CA GLU A 46 -11.15 13.55 13.96
C GLU A 46 -10.07 14.56 13.57
N VAL A 47 -10.40 15.47 12.66
CA VAL A 47 -9.48 16.49 12.17
C VAL A 47 -9.99 17.84 12.64
N TYR A 48 -9.36 18.39 13.67
CA TYR A 48 -9.72 19.68 14.21
C TYR A 48 -9.13 20.81 13.36
N TYR A 49 -10.00 21.67 12.84
CA TYR A 49 -9.64 22.74 11.92
C TYR A 49 -10.29 24.07 12.34
N PRO A 50 -9.58 25.21 12.33
CA PRO A 50 -10.16 26.46 12.78
C PRO A 50 -11.31 26.96 11.90
N VAL A 51 -12.32 27.59 12.53
CA VAL A 51 -13.43 28.26 11.81
C VAL A 51 -12.92 29.53 11.11
N ALA A 52 -11.87 30.16 11.63
CA ALA A 52 -11.31 31.40 11.11
C ALA A 52 -10.54 31.24 9.78
N VAL A 53 -10.55 30.05 9.18
CA VAL A 53 -9.95 29.82 7.87
C VAL A 53 -11.02 29.89 6.78
N ASP A 54 -10.70 30.57 5.68
CA ASP A 54 -11.65 30.81 4.59
C ASP A 54 -12.21 29.51 3.99
N ALA A 55 -13.49 29.58 3.62
CA ALA A 55 -14.25 28.46 3.05
C ALA A 55 -13.58 27.75 1.86
N PRO A 56 -12.86 28.42 0.93
CA PRO A 56 -12.16 27.75 -0.16
C PRO A 56 -11.13 26.71 0.33
N ILE A 57 -10.43 26.98 1.43
CA ILE A 57 -9.44 26.04 1.98
C ILE A 57 -10.15 24.88 2.67
N SER A 58 -11.24 25.13 3.41
CA SER A 58 -12.06 24.06 3.99
C SER A 58 -12.65 23.12 2.93
N ASN A 59 -12.96 23.63 1.73
CA ASN A 59 -13.44 22.81 0.62
C ASN A 59 -12.34 21.92 0.04
N ILE A 60 -11.10 22.41 -0.04
CA ILE A 60 -9.95 21.60 -0.44
C ILE A 60 -9.74 20.45 0.56
N LEU A 61 -9.79 20.73 1.87
CA LEU A 61 -9.69 19.69 2.91
C LEU A 61 -10.78 18.62 2.76
N LYS A 62 -12.03 19.02 2.50
CA LYS A 62 -13.12 18.07 2.24
C LYS A 62 -12.85 17.21 1.00
N GLY A 63 -12.23 17.77 -0.03
CA GLY A 63 -11.78 17.03 -1.21
C GLY A 63 -10.78 15.93 -0.84
N TYR A 64 -9.74 16.28 -0.09
CA TYR A 64 -8.75 15.30 0.39
C TYR A 64 -9.35 14.21 1.26
N ILE A 65 -10.28 14.56 2.15
CA ILE A 65 -11.02 13.58 2.96
C ILE A 65 -11.81 12.63 2.07
N ALA A 66 -12.54 13.15 1.09
CA ALA A 66 -13.34 12.33 0.20
C ALA A 66 -12.48 11.38 -0.65
N ASP A 67 -11.31 11.81 -1.10
CA ASP A 67 -10.40 10.95 -1.87
C ASP A 67 -9.77 9.87 -0.98
N PHE A 68 -9.36 10.24 0.24
CA PHE A 68 -8.83 9.29 1.21
C PHE A 68 -9.86 8.21 1.61
N GLU A 69 -11.11 8.59 1.90
CA GLU A 69 -12.15 7.61 2.27
C GLU A 69 -12.54 6.68 1.12
N LYS A 70 -12.34 7.07 -0.15
CA LYS A 70 -12.55 6.18 -1.30
C LYS A 70 -11.49 5.08 -1.35
N GLU A 71 -10.25 5.41 -1.03
CA GLU A 71 -9.12 4.46 -1.00
C GLU A 71 -9.13 3.60 0.28
N HIS A 72 -9.68 4.13 1.37
CA HIS A 72 -9.74 3.48 2.68
C HIS A 72 -11.18 3.38 3.20
N PRO A 73 -12.00 2.45 2.69
CA PRO A 73 -13.42 2.38 3.04
C PRO A 73 -13.70 2.04 4.51
N ASN A 74 -12.71 1.48 5.24
CA ASN A 74 -12.86 1.20 6.68
C ASN A 74 -12.61 2.44 7.57
N ILE A 75 -12.01 3.51 7.02
CA ILE A 75 -11.62 4.70 7.78
C ILE A 75 -12.62 5.82 7.52
N LYS A 76 -13.02 6.50 8.59
CA LYS A 76 -13.87 7.69 8.53
C LYS A 76 -13.15 8.90 9.06
N VAL A 77 -13.10 9.97 8.27
CA VAL A 77 -12.43 11.21 8.64
C VAL A 77 -13.49 12.29 8.89
N LYS A 78 -13.56 12.77 10.12
CA LYS A 78 -14.53 13.77 10.58
C LYS A 78 -13.83 15.10 10.81
N PRO A 79 -14.01 16.10 9.91
CA PRO A 79 -13.50 17.43 10.18
C PRO A 79 -14.36 18.11 11.25
N VAL A 80 -13.71 18.61 12.32
CA VAL A 80 -14.33 19.36 13.41
C VAL A 80 -13.87 20.80 13.30
N PHE A 81 -14.80 21.70 12.94
CA PHE A 81 -14.48 23.11 12.81
C PHE A 81 -14.61 23.83 14.16
N ALA A 82 -13.50 24.22 14.79
CA ALA A 82 -13.48 24.77 16.14
C ALA A 82 -12.54 25.98 16.27
N GLY A 83 -13.04 27.08 16.83
CA GLY A 83 -12.26 28.26 17.26
C GLY A 83 -11.23 28.80 16.25
N GLY A 84 -10.20 29.47 16.77
CA GLY A 84 -8.96 29.79 16.05
C GLY A 84 -7.90 28.68 16.19
N TYR A 85 -6.75 28.81 15.51
CA TYR A 85 -5.64 27.85 15.61
C TYR A 85 -5.16 27.62 17.06
N GLY A 86 -5.24 28.66 17.91
CA GLY A 86 -4.89 28.55 19.32
C GLY A 86 -5.88 27.70 20.13
N ASP A 87 -7.11 27.53 19.66
CA ASP A 87 -8.20 26.85 20.37
C ASP A 87 -8.30 25.37 19.99
N VAL A 88 -7.72 24.98 18.86
CA VAL A 88 -7.57 23.59 18.46
C VAL A 88 -6.46 22.95 19.31
N LYS A 89 -6.83 22.16 20.31
CA LYS A 89 -5.90 21.43 21.18
C LYS A 89 -6.10 19.93 21.00
N THR A 90 -4.99 19.19 20.88
CA THR A 90 -4.94 17.73 21.03
C THR A 90 -4.52 17.44 22.48
N THR A 91 -5.47 17.45 23.42
CA THR A 91 -5.22 16.95 24.78
C THR A 91 -5.53 15.46 24.85
#